data_AF-A0A926BU08-F1
#
_entry.id   AF-A0A926BU08-F1
#
_cell.length_a   1.000
_cell.length_b   1.000
_cell.length_c   1.000
_cell.angle_alpha   90.00
_cell.angle_beta   90.00
_cell.angle_gamma   90.00
#
_symmetry.space_group_name_H-M   'P 1'
#
loop_
_entity.id
_entity.type
_entity.pdbx_description
1 polymer ?
#
loop_
_entity_poly.entity_id
_entity_poly.type
_entity_poly.pdbx_seq_one_letter_code
_entity_poly.pdbx_strand_id
1 'polypeptide(L)'
;GALALQCRRHDERTRTTLLVLNDPRTAQCVAVEREVVCALDGDCHSPIAALATAESDAIHLRVAVGERGGDPPVRRARMSVKQADCVPETFAAAVVTALHPPL
;
A
#
# COMPACT_ATOMS: atom_id res chain seq x y z
N GLY A 1 0.18 -12.07 5.70
CA GLY A 1 0.14 -10.77 6.40
C GLY A 1 1.55 -10.34 6.72
N ALA A 2 1.78 -9.05 6.96
CA ALA A 2 3.08 -8.49 7.33
C ALA A 2 3.07 -8.02 8.81
N LEU A 3 4.25 -7.91 9.41
CA LEU A 3 4.44 -7.37 10.77
C LEU A 3 5.25 -6.07 10.69
N ALA A 4 4.77 -5.03 11.37
CA ALA A 4 5.49 -3.77 11.50
C ALA A 4 6.18 -3.71 12.87
N LEU A 5 7.50 -3.56 12.88
CA LEU A 5 8.29 -3.35 14.10
C LEU A 5 8.62 -1.86 14.20
N GLN A 6 8.10 -1.20 15.25
CA GLN A 6 8.30 0.23 15.47
C GLN A 6 9.35 0.48 16.56
N CYS A 7 10.24 1.43 16.32
CA CYS A 7 11.21 1.90 17.29
C CYS A 7 11.38 3.41 17.18
N ARG A 8 12.04 4.02 18.17
CA ARG A 8 12.35 5.46 18.15
C ARG A 8 13.31 5.74 17.00
N ARG A 9 13.07 6.83 16.26
CA ARG A 9 13.87 7.22 15.09
C ARG A 9 15.37 7.37 15.39
N HIS A 10 15.71 7.83 16.59
CA HIS A 10 17.08 8.10 17.06
C HIS A 10 17.73 6.92 17.80
N ASP A 11 17.07 5.76 17.90
CA ASP A 11 17.60 4.57 18.56
C ASP A 11 18.32 3.68 17.54
N GLU A 12 19.51 4.10 17.12
CA GLU A 12 20.30 3.45 16.06
C GLU A 12 20.57 1.97 16.37
N ARG A 13 20.88 1.66 17.64
CA ARG A 13 21.13 0.27 18.07
C ARG A 13 19.93 -0.63 17.78
N THR A 14 18.73 -0.18 18.13
CA THR A 14 17.50 -0.94 17.87
C THR A 14 17.25 -1.03 16.37
N ARG A 15 17.39 0.08 15.63
CA ARG A 15 17.20 0.09 14.17
C ARG A 15 18.11 -0.90 13.46
N THR A 16 19.42 -0.90 13.75
CA THR A 16 20.38 -1.83 13.15
C THR A 16 20.02 -3.28 13.43
N THR A 17 19.54 -3.58 14.65
CA THR A 17 19.12 -4.94 15.02
C THR A 17 17.88 -5.37 14.24
N LEU A 18 16.90 -4.47 14.09
CA LEU A 18 15.65 -4.74 13.37
C LEU A 18 15.85 -4.86 11.85
N LEU A 19 16.84 -4.19 11.27
CA LEU A 19 17.10 -4.22 9.82
C LEU A 19 17.34 -5.63 9.28
N VAL A 20 17.90 -6.53 10.08
CA VAL A 20 18.15 -7.93 9.68
C VAL A 20 16.85 -8.71 9.47
N LEU A 21 15.76 -8.28 10.10
CA LEU A 21 14.43 -8.90 9.97
C LEU A 21 13.62 -8.32 8.80
N ASN A 22 14.08 -7.23 8.19
CA ASN A 22 13.34 -6.52 7.17
C ASN A 22 13.49 -7.20 5.81
N ASP A 23 12.38 -7.68 5.24
CA ASP A 23 12.33 -8.10 3.85
C ASP A 23 12.03 -6.88 2.94
N PRO A 24 12.96 -6.46 2.06
CA PRO A 24 12.79 -5.25 1.25
C PRO A 24 11.59 -5.30 0.29
N ARG A 25 11.26 -6.48 -0.25
CA ARG A 25 10.13 -6.65 -1.18
C ARG A 25 8.80 -6.47 -0.46
N THR A 26 8.65 -7.08 0.70
CA THR A 26 7.48 -6.93 1.57
C THR A 26 7.36 -5.48 2.05
N ALA A 27 8.47 -4.86 2.46
CA ALA A 27 8.47 -3.46 2.89
C ALA A 27 7.96 -2.51 1.78
N GLN A 28 8.40 -2.72 0.53
CA GLN A 28 7.95 -1.94 -0.62
C GLN A 28 6.46 -2.16 -0.93
N CYS A 29 5.98 -3.41 -0.89
CA CYS A 29 4.56 -3.72 -1.07
C CYS A 29 3.69 -3.05 0.00
N VAL A 30 4.07 -3.22 1.27
CA VAL A 30 3.34 -2.63 2.42
C VAL A 30 3.37 -1.10 2.36
N ALA A 31 4.46 -0.49 1.91
CA ALA A 31 4.51 0.96 1.72
C ALA A 31 3.45 1.41 0.70
N VAL A 32 3.37 0.77 -0.46
CA VAL A 32 2.34 1.06 -1.48
C VAL A 32 0.93 0.87 -0.93
N GLU A 33 0.66 -0.22 -0.19
CA GLU A 33 -0.64 -0.48 0.43
C GLU A 33 -1.02 0.61 1.43
N ARG A 34 -0.08 1.04 2.27
CA ARG A 34 -0.30 2.10 3.27
C ARG A 34 -0.57 3.45 2.62
N GLU A 35 0.14 3.79 1.54
CA GLU A 35 -0.09 5.04 0.81
C GLU A 35 -1.47 5.07 0.16
N VAL A 36 -2.04 3.93 -0.25
CA VAL A 36 -3.45 3.88 -0.71
C VAL A 36 -4.40 4.24 0.43
N VAL A 37 -4.18 3.68 1.63
CA VAL A 37 -5.02 3.97 2.80
C VAL A 37 -4.89 5.44 3.19
N CYS A 38 -3.67 5.99 3.22
CA CYS A 38 -3.42 7.42 3.48
C CYS A 38 -4.11 8.32 2.44
N ALA A 39 -3.97 8.02 1.14
CA ALA A 39 -4.55 8.82 0.07
C ALA A 39 -6.10 8.79 0.02
N LEU A 40 -6.71 7.82 0.69
CA LEU A 40 -8.17 7.69 0.83
C LEU A 40 -8.65 8.19 2.20
N ASP A 41 -7.79 8.81 3.02
CA ASP A 41 -8.05 9.20 4.41
C ASP A 41 -8.67 8.05 5.24
N GLY A 42 -8.17 6.84 5.00
CA GLY A 42 -8.68 5.60 5.58
C GLY A 42 -8.09 5.24 6.94
N ASP A 43 -8.85 4.43 7.69
CA ASP A 43 -8.40 3.82 8.94
C ASP A 43 -8.74 2.32 8.97
N CYS A 44 -8.63 1.68 10.15
CA CYS A 44 -8.90 0.26 10.32
C CYS A 44 -10.39 -0.14 10.16
N HIS A 45 -11.31 0.82 10.17
CA HIS A 45 -12.75 0.62 9.99
C HIS A 45 -13.23 1.06 8.61
N SER A 46 -12.39 1.74 7.82
CA SER A 46 -12.73 2.08 6.44
C SER A 46 -12.87 0.82 5.58
N PRO A 47 -13.92 0.72 4.73
CA PRO A 47 -14.15 -0.40 3.81
C PRO A 47 -13.19 -0.35 2.61
N ILE A 48 -11.88 -0.37 2.90
CA ILE A 48 -10.78 -0.27 1.93
C ILE A 48 -9.98 -1.56 1.96
N ALA A 49 -9.71 -2.11 0.79
CA ALA A 49 -8.73 -3.18 0.61
C ALA A 49 -7.65 -2.68 -0.34
N ALA A 50 -6.39 -2.78 0.07
CA ALA A 50 -5.22 -2.55 -0.77
C ALA A 50 -4.28 -3.74 -0.64
N LEU A 51 -3.85 -4.31 -1.77
CA LEU A 51 -2.93 -5.44 -1.81
C LEU A 51 -1.92 -5.24 -2.93
N ALA A 52 -0.65 -5.15 -2.54
CA ALA A 52 0.48 -5.09 -3.45
C ALA A 52 1.22 -6.43 -3.47
N THR A 53 1.61 -6.89 -4.67
CA THR A 53 2.52 -8.05 -4.82
C THR A 53 3.71 -7.68 -5.69
N ALA A 54 4.89 -8.18 -5.33
CA ALA A 54 6.13 -8.00 -6.09
C ALA A 54 6.44 -9.29 -6.88
N GLU A 55 6.29 -9.24 -8.20
CA GLU A 55 6.47 -10.38 -9.10
C GLU A 55 7.19 -9.91 -10.37
N SER A 56 8.15 -10.70 -10.88
CA SER A 56 8.78 -10.48 -12.20
C SER A 56 9.24 -9.04 -12.48
N ASP A 57 9.93 -8.42 -11.52
CA ASP A 57 10.44 -7.04 -11.58
C ASP A 57 9.35 -5.93 -11.64
N ALA A 58 8.14 -6.25 -11.18
CA ALA A 58 7.04 -5.31 -11.08
C ALA A 58 6.34 -5.37 -9.71
N ILE A 59 5.77 -4.25 -9.30
CA ILE A 59 4.77 -4.18 -8.23
C ILE A 59 3.40 -4.13 -8.88
N HIS A 60 2.53 -5.05 -8.49
CA HIS A 60 1.12 -5.09 -8.88
C HIS A 60 0.26 -4.64 -7.70
N LEU A 61 -0.51 -3.57 -7.86
CA LEU A 61 -1.43 -3.08 -6.82
C LEU A 61 -2.87 -3.34 -7.24
N ARG A 62 -3.65 -3.92 -6.34
CA ARG A 62 -5.12 -4.04 -6.42
C ARG A 62 -5.75 -3.28 -5.28
N VAL A 63 -6.74 -2.46 -5.60
CA VAL A 63 -7.50 -1.68 -4.62
C VAL A 63 -8.99 -1.93 -4.80
N ALA A 64 -9.72 -2.02 -3.69
CA ALA A 64 -11.17 -2.04 -3.67
C ALA A 64 -11.69 -1.10 -2.56
N VAL A 65 -12.74 -0.35 -2.85
CA VAL A 65 -13.42 0.56 -1.91
C VAL A 65 -14.91 0.28 -1.98
N GLY A 66 -15.53 -0.01 -0.83
CA GLY A 66 -16.97 -0.23 -0.71
C GLY A 66 -17.66 0.84 0.14
N GLU A 67 -18.98 0.69 0.31
CA GLU A 67 -19.77 1.51 1.23
C GLU A 67 -19.77 0.93 2.64
N ARG A 68 -19.97 1.80 3.65
CA ARG A 68 -20.22 1.33 5.02
C ARG A 68 -21.57 0.60 5.05
N GLY A 69 -21.56 -0.66 5.49
CA GLY A 69 -22.73 -1.54 5.45
C GLY A 69 -22.63 -2.66 4.41
N GLY A 70 -21.69 -2.56 3.47
CA GLY A 70 -21.44 -3.62 2.48
C GLY A 70 -22.35 -3.55 1.24
N ASP A 71 -23.17 -2.51 1.12
CA ASP A 71 -23.99 -2.28 -0.05
C ASP A 71 -23.11 -1.98 -1.29
N PRO A 72 -23.51 -2.46 -2.49
CA PRO A 72 -22.84 -2.12 -3.74
C PRO A 72 -23.04 -0.62 -4.09
N PRO A 73 -22.15 -0.04 -4.93
CA PRO A 73 -21.07 -0.70 -5.67
C PRO A 73 -19.74 -0.77 -4.90
N VAL A 74 -18.95 -1.81 -5.17
CA VAL A 74 -17.53 -1.86 -4.79
C VAL A 74 -16.71 -1.37 -5.97
N ARG A 75 -16.07 -0.21 -5.81
CA ARG A 75 -15.15 0.36 -6.81
C ARG A 75 -13.80 -0.34 -6.73
N ARG A 76 -13.19 -0.62 -7.88
CA ARG A 76 -11.94 -1.38 -7.98
C ARG A 76 -10.99 -0.74 -8.96
N ALA A 77 -9.70 -0.77 -8.64
CA ALA A 77 -8.62 -0.36 -9.53
C ALA A 77 -7.48 -1.37 -9.43
N ARG A 78 -6.75 -1.54 -10.54
CA ARG A 78 -5.53 -2.33 -10.60
C ARG A 78 -4.54 -1.65 -11.51
N MET A 79 -3.30 -1.51 -11.04
CA MET A 79 -2.19 -1.04 -11.87
C MET A 79 -0.94 -1.84 -11.56
N SER A 80 0.05 -1.71 -12.44
CA SER A 80 1.38 -2.27 -12.23
C SER A 80 2.43 -1.24 -12.60
N VAL A 81 3.55 -1.26 -11.91
CA VAL A 81 4.72 -0.43 -12.19
C VAL A 81 5.96 -1.30 -12.07
N LYS A 82 7.01 -1.00 -12.84
CA LYS A 82 8.30 -1.67 -12.63
C LYS A 82 8.77 -1.40 -11.21
N GLN A 83 9.37 -2.40 -10.58
CA GLN A 83 9.78 -2.31 -9.18
C GLN A 83 10.81 -1.19 -8.96
N ALA A 84 11.72 -1.01 -9.93
CA ALA A 84 12.72 0.06 -9.93
C ALA A 84 12.12 1.47 -10.05
N ASP A 85 10.93 1.61 -10.66
CA ASP A 85 10.27 2.90 -10.90
C ASP A 85 9.20 3.21 -9.84
N CYS A 86 9.00 2.30 -8.87
CA CYS A 86 7.93 2.39 -7.89
C CYS A 86 8.26 3.40 -6.79
N VAL A 87 7.69 4.61 -6.92
CA VAL A 87 7.55 5.57 -5.82
C VAL A 87 6.19 5.33 -5.16
N PRO A 88 6.12 4.83 -3.91
CA PRO A 88 4.87 4.37 -3.29
C PRO A 88 3.75 5.40 -3.30
N GLU A 89 4.05 6.64 -2.96
CA GLU A 89 3.08 7.74 -2.86
C GLU A 89 2.47 8.05 -4.23
N THR A 90 3.32 8.22 -5.26
CA THR A 90 2.91 8.51 -6.63
C THR A 90 2.11 7.35 -7.24
N PHE A 91 2.56 6.12 -7.00
CA PHE A 91 1.89 4.94 -7.52
C PHE A 91 0.52 4.72 -6.88
N ALA A 92 0.43 4.87 -5.55
CA ALA A 92 -0.84 4.82 -4.84
C ALA A 92 -1.82 5.89 -5.32
N ALA A 93 -1.37 7.14 -5.47
CA ALA A 93 -2.19 8.25 -5.97
C ALA A 93 -2.74 7.98 -7.39
N ALA A 94 -1.92 7.41 -8.28
CA ALA A 94 -2.37 7.03 -9.62
C ALA A 94 -3.48 5.97 -9.56
N VAL A 95 -3.34 4.96 -8.70
CA VAL A 95 -4.36 3.91 -8.52
C VAL A 95 -5.64 4.46 -7.91
N VAL A 96 -5.52 5.35 -6.91
CA VAL A 96 -6.68 6.00 -6.27
C VAL A 96 -7.45 6.87 -7.26
N THR A 97 -6.73 7.60 -8.13
CA THR A 97 -7.35 8.38 -9.23
C THR A 97 -8.14 7.47 -10.17
N ALA A 98 -7.60 6.28 -10.52
CA ALA A 98 -8.31 5.32 -11.36
C ALA A 98 -9.58 4.74 -10.72
N LEU A 99 -9.79 4.88 -9.41
CA LEU A 99 -11.05 4.51 -8.77
C LEU A 99 -12.19 5.51 -9.06
N HIS A 100 -11.87 6.74 -9.48
CA HIS A 100 -12.82 7.80 -9.83
C HIS A 100 -12.37 8.43 -11.16
N PRO A 101 -12.64 7.81 -12.31
CA PRO A 101 -12.30 8.43 -13.58
C PRO A 101 -12.98 9.81 -13.68
N PRO A 102 -12.29 10.85 -14.18
CA PRO A 102 -12.92 12.13 -14.42
C PRO A 102 -14.11 11.95 -15.39
N LEU A 103 -15.20 12.68 -15.12
CA LEU A 103 -16.42 12.70 -15.94
C LEU A 103 -16.15 13.19 -17.36
#